data_AF-A0A954FX93-F1
#
_entry.id   AF-A0A954FX93-F1
#
_cell.length_a   1.000
_cell.length_b   1.000
_cell.length_c   1.000
_cell.angle_alpha   90.00
_cell.angle_beta   90.00
_cell.angle_gamma   90.00
#
_symmetry.space_group_name_H-M   'P 1'
#
loop_
_entity.id
_entity.type
_entity.pdbx_description
1 polymer ?
#
loop_
_entity_poly.entity_id
_entity_poly.type
_entity_poly.pdbx_seq_one_letter_code
_entity_poly.pdbx_strand_id
1 'polypeptide(L)'
;FLPGGSNANNYGTQHLSFSQALFFLFDPTQHPQVRSRCSGKTADPQMKDRAWTHRQDQVLFEAASRIRTQTGKAQNAKYEHPLIVVVTKYDAWCSLIGCPPLNSAHLMQATTTGGFQLDTERIQKVSDKIRSVLSDLTPEFISAAENFAENVTYIPVSALGAGPELSPQGGLAIRPSRIRPMWTEIPFLFGLHKAVPHLVSSLSSPSRQTQTGNGQVSEHDARVQPQSHRETGS
;
A
#
# COMPACT_ATOMS: atom_id res chain seq x y z
N PHE A 1 -3.45 -18.03 8.94
CA PHE A 1 -4.92 -17.95 8.89
C PHE A 1 -5.39 -18.92 7.83
N LEU A 2 -6.23 -19.91 8.17
CA LEU A 2 -6.86 -20.79 7.18
C LEU A 2 -8.38 -20.71 7.37
N PRO A 3 -9.19 -20.61 6.30
CA PRO A 3 -10.64 -20.57 6.40
C PRO A 3 -11.19 -21.83 7.07
N GLY A 4 -12.24 -21.69 7.90
CA GLY A 4 -13.00 -22.82 8.45
C GLY A 4 -12.53 -23.40 9.79
N GLY A 5 -11.47 -22.87 10.40
CA GLY A 5 -10.95 -23.35 11.70
C GLY A 5 -11.55 -22.69 12.95
N SER A 6 -12.87 -22.47 13.00
CA SER A 6 -13.52 -21.83 14.16
C SER A 6 -14.06 -22.87 15.15
N ASN A 7 -13.33 -23.13 16.23
CA ASN A 7 -13.90 -23.65 17.47
C ASN A 7 -14.16 -22.49 18.42
N ALA A 8 -15.17 -22.60 19.29
CA ALA A 8 -15.59 -21.57 20.26
C ALA A 8 -14.47 -21.09 21.22
N ASN A 9 -13.31 -21.76 21.24
CA ASN A 9 -12.14 -21.47 22.05
C ASN A 9 -10.96 -20.85 21.26
N ASN A 10 -11.15 -20.43 20.00
CA ASN A 10 -10.04 -19.91 19.20
C ASN A 10 -9.83 -18.40 19.46
N TYR A 11 -9.23 -18.08 20.62
CA TYR A 11 -8.78 -16.73 21.03
C TYR A 11 -7.75 -16.12 20.06
N GLY A 12 -7.21 -16.92 19.13
CA GLY A 12 -6.14 -16.55 18.21
C GLY A 12 -6.45 -15.41 17.25
N THR A 13 -7.67 -14.86 17.21
CA THR A 13 -8.00 -13.68 16.38
C THR A 13 -8.47 -12.47 17.17
N GLN A 14 -8.65 -12.57 18.49
CA GLN A 14 -9.09 -11.45 19.33
C GLN A 14 -8.10 -10.28 19.29
N HIS A 15 -6.80 -10.54 19.15
CA HIS A 15 -5.83 -9.46 19.03
C HIS A 15 -6.08 -8.56 17.80
N LEU A 16 -6.72 -9.08 16.75
CA LEU A 16 -7.03 -8.31 15.54
C LEU A 16 -8.08 -7.22 15.80
N SER A 17 -9.00 -7.43 16.75
CA SER A 17 -10.02 -6.41 17.08
C SER A 17 -9.45 -5.21 17.83
N PHE A 18 -8.30 -5.37 18.49
CA PHE A 18 -7.61 -4.30 19.23
C PHE A 18 -6.40 -3.73 18.48
N SER A 19 -6.11 -4.25 17.29
CA SER A 19 -4.94 -3.83 16.50
C SER A 19 -5.13 -2.42 15.96
N GLN A 20 -4.09 -1.58 16.07
CA GLN A 20 -4.06 -0.22 15.51
C GLN A 20 -3.57 -0.18 14.05
N ALA A 21 -3.12 -1.32 13.51
CA ALA A 21 -2.81 -1.54 12.11
C ALA A 21 -2.89 -3.05 11.83
N LEU A 22 -3.28 -3.41 10.60
CA LEU A 22 -3.28 -4.80 10.13
C LEU A 22 -2.27 -4.98 9.00
N PHE A 23 -1.58 -6.12 9.03
CA PHE A 23 -0.69 -6.56 7.96
C PHE A 23 -1.26 -7.82 7.33
N PHE A 24 -1.54 -7.76 6.02
CA PHE A 24 -1.97 -8.93 5.26
C PHE A 24 -0.91 -9.29 4.23
N LEU A 25 -0.35 -10.50 4.35
CA LEU A 25 0.61 -11.01 3.37
C LEU A 25 -0.16 -11.51 2.16
N PHE A 26 0.03 -10.85 1.03
CA PHE A 26 -0.52 -11.24 -0.25
C PHE A 26 0.61 -11.78 -1.14
N ASP A 27 0.44 -12.96 -1.71
CA ASP A 27 1.38 -13.55 -2.68
C ASP A 27 0.73 -13.61 -4.07
N PRO A 28 0.97 -12.62 -4.95
CA PRO A 28 0.44 -12.61 -6.31
C PRO A 28 0.86 -13.83 -7.13
N THR A 29 2.00 -14.46 -6.82
CA THR A 29 2.49 -15.61 -7.59
C THR A 29 1.58 -16.84 -7.44
N GLN A 30 0.75 -16.87 -6.41
CA GLN A 30 -0.27 -17.91 -6.21
C GLN A 30 -1.50 -17.69 -7.10
N HIS A 31 -1.64 -16.53 -7.75
CA HIS A 31 -2.75 -16.26 -8.66
C HIS A 31 -2.46 -16.74 -10.10
N PRO A 32 -3.36 -17.52 -10.75
CA PRO A 32 -3.12 -18.06 -12.10
C PRO A 32 -2.88 -16.99 -13.17
N GLN A 33 -3.61 -15.87 -13.10
CA GLN A 33 -3.50 -14.78 -14.09
C GLN A 33 -2.14 -14.08 -13.99
N VAL A 34 -1.62 -13.90 -12.77
CA VAL A 34 -0.29 -13.31 -12.55
C VAL A 34 0.79 -14.22 -13.13
N ARG A 35 0.73 -15.54 -12.84
CA ARG A 35 1.67 -16.52 -13.42
C ARG A 35 1.62 -16.52 -14.94
N SER A 36 0.42 -16.53 -15.52
CA SER A 36 0.23 -16.46 -16.98
C SER A 36 0.89 -15.22 -17.59
N ARG A 37 0.71 -14.05 -16.97
CA ARG A 37 1.30 -12.79 -17.44
C ARG A 37 2.82 -12.70 -17.25
N CYS A 38 3.36 -13.39 -16.25
CA CYS A 38 4.80 -13.52 -16.02
C CYS A 38 5.48 -14.55 -16.94
N SER A 39 4.72 -15.39 -17.65
CA SER A 39 5.29 -16.39 -18.55
C SER A 39 6.24 -15.76 -19.57
N GLY A 40 7.47 -16.27 -19.66
CA GLY A 40 8.53 -15.73 -20.52
C GLY A 40 9.14 -14.40 -20.04
N LYS A 41 8.70 -13.84 -18.91
CA LYS A 41 9.18 -12.55 -18.35
C LYS A 41 9.87 -12.68 -17.00
N THR A 42 9.95 -13.89 -16.47
CA THR A 42 10.60 -14.20 -15.20
C THR A 42 11.42 -15.47 -15.33
N ALA A 43 12.58 -15.48 -14.66
CA ALA A 43 13.44 -16.65 -14.56
C ALA A 43 13.10 -17.54 -13.36
N ASP A 44 12.20 -17.07 -12.47
CA ASP A 44 11.82 -17.80 -11.26
C ASP A 44 11.19 -19.17 -11.60
N PRO A 45 11.82 -20.29 -11.20
CA PRO A 45 11.27 -21.62 -11.44
C PRO A 45 9.88 -21.84 -10.82
N GLN A 46 9.57 -21.18 -9.70
CA GLN A 46 8.26 -21.31 -9.02
C GLN A 46 7.09 -20.77 -9.86
N MET A 47 7.38 -19.95 -10.87
CA MET A 47 6.36 -19.37 -11.76
C MET A 47 5.99 -20.31 -12.92
N LYS A 48 6.78 -21.36 -13.17
CA LYS A 48 6.61 -22.29 -14.29
C LYS A 48 5.77 -23.51 -13.93
N ASP A 49 5.87 -23.98 -12.69
CA ASP A 49 5.10 -25.14 -12.23
C ASP A 49 3.63 -24.77 -11.96
N ARG A 50 2.73 -25.76 -12.10
CA ARG A 50 1.32 -25.65 -11.68
C ARG A 50 1.26 -25.60 -10.15
N ALA A 51 1.65 -24.47 -9.59
CA ALA A 51 1.59 -24.21 -8.16
C ALA A 51 0.13 -24.23 -7.68
N TRP A 52 -0.04 -24.64 -6.43
CA TRP A 52 -1.33 -24.57 -5.74
C TRP A 52 -1.86 -23.14 -5.81
N THR A 53 -3.10 -23.00 -6.25
CA THR A 53 -3.78 -21.70 -6.27
C THR A 53 -4.57 -21.54 -4.98
N HIS A 54 -4.22 -20.54 -4.17
CA HIS A 54 -4.94 -20.22 -2.93
C HIS A 54 -5.78 -18.96 -3.12
N ARG A 55 -7.05 -19.03 -2.72
CA ARG A 55 -7.98 -17.90 -2.72
C ARG A 55 -7.72 -17.00 -1.50
N GLN A 56 -6.70 -16.16 -1.61
CA GLN A 56 -6.31 -15.25 -0.52
C GLN A 56 -7.35 -14.14 -0.27
N ASP A 57 -8.16 -13.81 -1.28
CA ASP A 57 -9.34 -12.96 -1.17
C ASP A 57 -10.37 -13.54 -0.17
N GLN A 58 -10.60 -14.85 -0.22
CA GLN A 58 -11.49 -15.52 0.74
C GLN A 58 -10.92 -15.53 2.15
N VAL A 59 -9.60 -15.69 2.30
CA VAL A 59 -8.93 -15.61 3.62
C VAL A 59 -9.10 -14.22 4.22
N LEU A 60 -8.95 -13.16 3.42
CA LEU A 60 -9.16 -11.79 3.86
C LEU A 60 -10.62 -11.52 4.24
N PHE A 61 -11.57 -12.00 3.45
CA PHE A 61 -13.00 -11.88 3.76
C PHE A 61 -13.37 -12.57 5.09
N GLU A 62 -12.79 -13.75 5.32
CA GLU A 62 -13.01 -14.52 6.54
C GLU A 62 -12.45 -13.80 7.77
N ALA A 63 -11.23 -13.24 7.66
CA ALA A 63 -10.64 -12.40 8.70
C ALA A 63 -11.49 -11.14 8.98
N ALA A 64 -11.97 -10.47 7.94
CA ALA A 64 -12.83 -9.31 8.04
C ALA A 64 -14.13 -9.60 8.80
N SER A 65 -14.80 -10.71 8.45
CA SER A 65 -16.01 -11.16 9.12
C SER A 65 -15.79 -11.42 10.61
N ARG A 66 -14.65 -12.05 10.98
CA ARG A 66 -14.29 -12.28 12.38
C ARG A 66 -14.05 -10.98 13.15
N ILE A 67 -13.33 -10.04 12.57
CA ILE A 67 -13.04 -8.75 13.22
C ILE A 67 -14.35 -7.99 13.48
N ARG A 68 -15.26 -7.94 12.51
CA ARG A 68 -16.58 -7.30 12.68
C ARG A 68 -17.40 -7.96 13.77
N THR A 69 -17.46 -9.29 13.78
CA THR A 69 -18.17 -10.07 14.80
C THR A 69 -17.61 -9.80 16.20
N GLN A 70 -16.28 -9.76 16.35
CA GLN A 70 -15.62 -9.55 17.64
C GLN A 70 -15.71 -8.11 18.15
N THR A 71 -15.74 -7.13 17.24
CA THR A 71 -15.87 -5.70 17.59
C THR A 71 -17.33 -5.25 17.75
N GLY A 72 -18.31 -6.11 17.45
CA GLY A 72 -19.73 -5.74 17.41
C GLY A 72 -20.07 -4.75 16.30
N LYS A 73 -19.20 -4.56 15.31
CA LYS A 73 -19.43 -3.66 14.17
C LYS A 73 -20.40 -4.29 13.17
N ALA A 74 -21.14 -3.45 12.45
CA ALA A 74 -22.03 -3.91 11.39
C ALA A 74 -21.26 -4.70 10.31
N GLN A 75 -21.94 -5.64 9.64
CA GLN A 75 -21.30 -6.52 8.65
C GLN A 75 -20.73 -5.78 7.43
N ASN A 76 -21.23 -4.57 7.16
CA ASN A 76 -20.75 -3.67 6.11
C ASN A 76 -19.80 -2.57 6.61
N ALA A 77 -19.53 -2.51 7.92
CA ALA A 77 -18.63 -1.51 8.47
C ALA A 77 -17.21 -1.74 7.97
N LYS A 78 -16.55 -0.66 7.54
CA LYS A 78 -15.14 -0.70 7.18
C LYS A 78 -14.26 -0.69 8.42
N TYR A 79 -13.08 -1.28 8.29
CA TYR A 79 -12.02 -1.20 9.28
C TYR A 79 -11.35 0.18 9.18
N GLU A 80 -11.39 0.93 10.29
CA GLU A 80 -10.96 2.33 10.38
C GLU A 80 -9.43 2.47 10.45
N HIS A 81 -8.74 1.45 10.96
CA HIS A 81 -7.29 1.47 11.07
C HIS A 81 -6.62 1.06 9.75
N PRO A 82 -5.33 1.41 9.55
CA PRO A 82 -4.61 1.08 8.33
C PRO A 82 -4.54 -0.43 8.07
N LEU A 83 -4.86 -0.82 6.84
CA LEU A 83 -4.56 -2.13 6.28
C LEU A 83 -3.36 -2.02 5.35
N ILE A 84 -2.22 -2.56 5.79
CA ILE A 84 -1.03 -2.69 4.97
C ILE A 84 -1.06 -4.07 4.30
N VAL A 85 -1.27 -4.09 2.99
CA VAL A 85 -1.13 -5.31 2.18
C VAL A 85 0.33 -5.44 1.80
N VAL A 86 1.00 -6.44 2.37
CA VAL A 86 2.40 -6.78 2.06
C VAL A 86 2.40 -7.67 0.83
N VAL A 87 2.72 -7.10 -0.32
CA VAL A 87 2.68 -7.79 -1.62
C VAL A 87 4.01 -8.48 -1.85
N THR A 88 4.06 -9.77 -1.56
CA THR A 88 5.29 -10.57 -1.48
C THR A 88 5.85 -10.99 -2.84
N LYS A 89 7.09 -11.49 -2.82
CA LYS A 89 7.84 -12.02 -3.97
C LYS A 89 7.94 -11.04 -5.13
N TYR A 90 8.06 -9.75 -4.83
CA TYR A 90 8.18 -8.69 -5.82
C TYR A 90 9.19 -9.01 -6.94
N ASP A 91 10.36 -9.53 -6.59
CA ASP A 91 11.41 -10.00 -7.51
C ASP A 91 10.92 -10.97 -8.60
N ALA A 92 9.90 -11.80 -8.32
CA ALA A 92 9.38 -12.77 -9.28
C ALA A 92 8.46 -12.16 -10.34
N TRP A 93 7.85 -10.99 -10.06
CA TRP A 93 6.81 -10.39 -10.91
C TRP A 93 6.99 -8.88 -11.16
N CYS A 94 8.08 -8.26 -10.67
CA CYS A 94 8.39 -6.83 -10.83
C CYS A 94 8.46 -6.40 -12.31
N SER A 95 8.80 -7.33 -13.22
CA SER A 95 8.81 -7.12 -14.66
C SER A 95 7.44 -6.75 -15.24
N LEU A 96 6.33 -7.13 -14.58
CA LEU A 96 4.97 -6.71 -14.98
C LEU A 96 4.71 -5.23 -14.75
N ILE A 97 5.44 -4.62 -13.81
CA ILE A 97 5.25 -3.22 -13.42
C ILE A 97 6.22 -2.29 -14.17
N GLY A 98 7.27 -2.86 -14.79
CA GLY A 98 8.34 -2.09 -15.43
C GLY A 98 9.11 -1.22 -14.42
N CYS A 99 9.19 -1.65 -13.16
CA CYS A 99 9.97 -0.97 -12.13
C CYS A 99 11.27 -1.72 -11.86
N PRO A 100 12.37 -1.01 -11.55
CA PRO A 100 13.60 -1.63 -11.10
C PRO A 100 13.43 -2.31 -9.72
N PRO A 101 14.37 -3.17 -9.31
CA PRO A 101 14.44 -3.68 -7.95
C PRO A 101 14.34 -2.55 -6.91
N LEU A 102 13.59 -2.79 -5.85
CA LEU A 102 13.35 -1.79 -4.82
C LEU A 102 14.56 -1.69 -3.90
N ASN A 103 15.01 -0.46 -3.64
CA ASN A 103 16.08 -0.16 -2.70
C ASN A 103 15.51 0.75 -1.59
N SER A 104 15.66 0.34 -0.33
CA SER A 104 15.17 1.11 0.82
C SER A 104 16.05 2.30 1.19
N ALA A 105 17.30 2.35 0.73
CA ALA A 105 18.21 3.47 0.98
C ALA A 105 17.63 4.81 0.50
N HIS A 106 16.75 4.80 -0.51
CA HIS A 106 16.13 5.99 -1.05
C HIS A 106 14.80 6.37 -0.39
N LEU A 107 14.35 5.61 0.62
CA LEU A 107 13.14 5.88 1.40
C LEU A 107 13.42 6.57 2.74
N MET A 108 14.66 6.50 3.21
CA MET A 108 15.13 7.20 4.40
C MET A 108 15.87 8.46 3.98
N GLN A 109 15.39 9.62 4.41
CA GLN A 109 16.05 10.89 4.15
C GLN A 109 16.54 11.49 5.47
N ALA A 110 17.79 11.94 5.48
CA ALA A 110 18.37 12.60 6.65
C ALA A 110 17.69 13.95 6.88
N THR A 111 17.36 14.26 8.13
CA THR A 111 16.82 15.56 8.52
C THR A 111 17.95 16.53 8.84
N THR A 112 17.67 17.83 8.71
CA THR A 112 18.60 18.90 9.10
C THR A 112 18.93 18.89 10.60
N THR A 113 18.08 18.26 11.41
CA THR A 113 18.20 18.16 12.87
C THR A 113 18.89 16.88 13.36
N GLY A 114 19.43 16.04 12.47
CA GLY A 114 20.22 14.86 12.85
C GLY A 114 19.42 13.56 13.02
N GLY A 115 18.28 13.41 12.35
CA GLY A 115 17.47 12.18 12.31
C GLY A 115 17.21 11.66 10.90
N PHE A 116 16.34 10.67 10.77
CA PHE A 116 15.85 10.18 9.48
C PHE A 116 14.32 10.26 9.41
N GLN A 117 13.81 10.53 8.22
CA GLN A 117 12.38 10.56 7.92
C GLN A 117 12.03 9.55 6.82
N LEU A 118 10.86 8.94 6.98
CA LEU A 118 10.26 8.04 5.98
C LEU A 118 9.61 8.85 4.86
N ASP A 119 10.03 8.60 3.63
CA ASP A 119 9.43 9.16 2.43
C ASP A 119 8.09 8.46 2.12
N THR A 120 7.04 8.92 2.80
CA THR A 120 5.69 8.36 2.65
C THR A 120 5.06 8.64 1.30
N GLU A 121 5.47 9.74 0.63
CA GLU A 121 4.98 10.09 -0.71
C GLU A 121 5.46 9.07 -1.74
N ARG A 122 6.74 8.68 -1.67
CA ARG A 122 7.29 7.65 -2.55
C ARG A 122 6.66 6.28 -2.31
N ILE A 123 6.39 5.93 -1.05
CA ILE A 123 5.66 4.70 -0.71
C ILE A 123 4.26 4.72 -1.33
N GLN A 124 3.54 5.84 -1.22
CA GLN A 124 2.21 5.97 -1.80
C GLN A 124 2.24 5.85 -3.33
N LYS A 125 3.19 6.52 -4.01
CA LYS A 125 3.37 6.41 -5.47
C LYS A 125 3.60 4.98 -5.92
N VAL A 126 4.42 4.22 -5.17
CA VAL A 126 4.63 2.80 -5.45
C VAL A 126 3.34 2.02 -5.19
N SER A 127 2.68 2.24 -4.05
CA SER A 127 1.40 1.59 -3.73
C SER A 127 0.34 1.79 -4.81
N ASP A 128 0.17 3.01 -5.33
CA ASP A 128 -0.81 3.31 -6.38
C ASP A 128 -0.48 2.56 -7.68
N LYS A 129 0.81 2.44 -8.01
CA LYS A 129 1.27 1.67 -9.17
C LYS A 129 1.02 0.17 -8.98
N ILE A 130 1.30 -0.37 -7.79
CA ILE A 130 1.00 -1.77 -7.46
C ILE A 130 -0.50 -2.02 -7.55
N ARG A 131 -1.30 -1.15 -6.93
CA ARG A 131 -2.77 -1.21 -6.94
C ARG A 131 -3.29 -1.26 -8.37
N SER A 132 -2.85 -0.35 -9.24
CA SER A 132 -3.28 -0.32 -10.64
C SER A 132 -3.02 -1.65 -11.36
N VAL A 133 -1.83 -2.24 -11.20
CA VAL A 133 -1.50 -3.53 -11.84
C VAL A 133 -2.31 -4.67 -11.24
N LEU A 134 -2.49 -4.69 -9.92
CA LEU A 134 -3.27 -5.73 -9.24
C LEU A 134 -4.78 -5.60 -9.50
N SER A 135 -5.30 -4.41 -9.79
CA SER A 135 -6.70 -4.24 -10.21
C SER A 135 -6.99 -4.95 -11.53
N ASP A 136 -6.01 -5.02 -12.43
CA ASP A 136 -6.16 -5.74 -13.71
C ASP A 136 -5.94 -7.25 -13.56
N LEU A 137 -5.06 -7.66 -12.64
CA LEU A 137 -4.61 -9.06 -12.51
C LEU A 137 -5.37 -9.87 -11.47
N THR A 138 -5.84 -9.22 -10.41
CA THR A 138 -6.50 -9.81 -9.23
C THR A 138 -7.58 -8.86 -8.70
N PRO A 139 -8.57 -8.46 -9.54
CA PRO A 139 -9.61 -7.50 -9.16
C PRO A 139 -10.42 -7.94 -7.93
N GLU A 140 -10.62 -9.25 -7.76
CA GLU A 140 -11.34 -9.84 -6.63
C GLU A 140 -10.60 -9.59 -5.29
N PHE A 141 -9.28 -9.65 -5.29
CA PHE A 141 -8.49 -9.38 -4.09
C PHE A 141 -8.49 -7.88 -3.74
N ILE A 142 -8.30 -7.00 -4.74
CA ILE A 142 -8.38 -5.55 -4.54
C ILE A 142 -9.74 -5.15 -3.98
N SER A 143 -10.81 -5.67 -4.58
CA SER A 143 -12.17 -5.43 -4.11
C SER A 143 -12.38 -5.92 -2.68
N ALA A 144 -11.86 -7.09 -2.32
CA ALA A 144 -11.96 -7.62 -0.96
C ALA A 144 -11.25 -6.72 0.07
N ALA A 145 -10.04 -6.24 -0.25
CA ALA A 145 -9.27 -5.38 0.64
C ALA A 145 -9.91 -4.01 0.85
N GLU A 146 -10.37 -3.37 -0.24
CA GLU A 146 -10.93 -2.00 -0.19
C GLU A 146 -12.36 -1.96 0.33
N ASN A 147 -13.12 -3.05 0.20
CA ASN A 147 -14.41 -3.21 0.87
C ASN A 147 -14.24 -3.50 2.36
N PHE A 148 -13.10 -4.06 2.78
CA PHE A 148 -12.83 -4.35 4.18
C PHE A 148 -12.36 -3.12 4.95
N ALA A 149 -11.38 -2.38 4.45
CA ALA A 149 -10.75 -1.27 5.18
C ALA A 149 -10.90 0.09 4.47
N GLU A 150 -10.89 1.17 5.24
CA GLU A 150 -10.94 2.54 4.71
C GLU A 150 -9.60 2.95 4.09
N ASN A 151 -8.51 2.59 4.75
CA ASN A 151 -7.16 2.99 4.40
C ASN A 151 -6.32 1.76 4.03
N VAL A 152 -6.21 1.49 2.73
CA VAL A 152 -5.42 0.36 2.21
C VAL A 152 -4.15 0.86 1.54
N THR A 153 -3.00 0.28 1.89
CA THR A 153 -1.72 0.57 1.24
C THR A 153 -1.05 -0.72 0.82
N TYR A 154 -0.65 -0.80 -0.46
CA TYR A 154 0.00 -1.95 -1.05
C TYR A 154 1.51 -1.74 -1.07
N ILE A 155 2.24 -2.48 -0.23
CA ILE A 155 3.69 -2.34 -0.12
C ILE A 155 4.35 -3.59 -0.68
N PRO A 156 5.06 -3.50 -1.83
CA PRO A 156 5.77 -4.62 -2.41
C PRO A 156 7.00 -5.00 -1.58
N VAL A 157 7.20 -6.29 -1.38
CA VAL A 157 8.32 -6.84 -0.60
C VAL A 157 8.88 -8.10 -1.26
N SER A 158 10.19 -8.26 -1.17
CA SER A 158 10.85 -9.56 -1.36
C SER A 158 11.78 -9.86 -0.21
N ALA A 159 11.39 -10.81 0.64
CA ALA A 159 12.21 -11.19 1.80
C ALA A 159 13.59 -11.72 1.37
N LEU A 160 13.64 -12.52 0.30
CA LEU A 160 14.89 -13.06 -0.24
C LEU A 160 15.43 -12.23 -1.41
N GLY A 161 14.55 -11.59 -2.18
CA GLY A 161 14.90 -10.80 -3.36
C GLY A 161 15.52 -11.58 -4.50
N ALA A 162 15.43 -12.91 -4.43
CA ALA A 162 15.76 -13.83 -5.49
C ALA A 162 14.89 -15.08 -5.34
N GLY A 163 14.40 -15.60 -6.47
CA GLY A 163 13.74 -16.89 -6.55
C GLY A 163 14.69 -18.05 -6.23
N PRO A 164 14.14 -19.24 -5.91
CA PRO A 164 14.95 -20.42 -5.66
C PRO A 164 15.68 -20.90 -6.93
N GLU A 165 16.71 -21.70 -6.71
CA GLU A 165 17.46 -22.38 -7.77
C GLU A 165 17.27 -23.90 -7.67
N LEU A 166 17.44 -24.61 -8.79
CA LEU A 166 17.45 -26.07 -8.77
C LEU A 166 18.69 -26.56 -8.02
N SER A 167 18.48 -27.37 -6.98
CA SER A 167 19.56 -27.95 -6.20
C SER A 167 20.17 -29.15 -6.95
N PRO A 168 21.48 -29.43 -6.76
CA PRO A 168 22.10 -30.67 -7.27
C PRO A 168 21.43 -31.95 -6.74
N GLN A 169 20.82 -31.89 -5.56
CA GLN A 169 20.11 -32.98 -4.90
C GLN A 169 18.65 -33.12 -5.40
N GLY A 170 18.25 -32.31 -6.37
CA GLY A 170 16.86 -32.21 -6.83
C GLY A 170 16.04 -31.21 -6.00
N GLY A 171 14.95 -30.71 -6.60
CA GLY A 171 14.07 -29.74 -5.97
C GLY A 171 14.62 -28.30 -5.95
N LEU A 172 13.81 -27.39 -5.44
CA LEU A 172 14.10 -25.96 -5.37
C LEU A 172 14.73 -25.62 -4.01
N ALA A 173 15.87 -24.93 -4.03
CA ALA A 173 16.60 -24.49 -2.84
C ALA A 173 16.98 -23.01 -2.93
N ILE A 174 17.12 -22.36 -1.76
CA ILE A 174 17.59 -20.98 -1.68
C ILE A 174 19.12 -20.96 -1.69
N ARG A 175 19.72 -20.07 -2.48
CA ARG A 175 21.15 -19.79 -2.44
C ARG A 175 21.44 -18.62 -1.49
N PRO A 176 22.02 -18.84 -0.29
CA PRO A 176 22.17 -17.78 0.71
C PRO A 176 22.98 -16.57 0.22
N SER A 177 24.01 -16.79 -0.59
CA SER A 177 24.86 -15.70 -1.11
C SER A 177 24.13 -14.74 -2.06
N ARG A 178 22.97 -15.12 -2.59
CA ARG A 178 22.14 -14.31 -3.49
C ARG A 178 20.96 -13.62 -2.81
N ILE A 179 20.84 -13.74 -1.48
CA ILE A 179 19.80 -13.03 -0.73
C ILE A 179 20.03 -11.51 -0.86
N ARG A 180 19.03 -10.79 -1.37
CA ARG A 180 19.02 -9.34 -1.61
C ARG A 180 17.63 -8.77 -1.26
N PRO A 181 17.28 -8.66 0.03
CA PRO A 181 15.94 -8.30 0.45
C PRO A 181 15.51 -6.95 -0.14
N MET A 182 14.22 -6.84 -0.46
CA MET A 182 13.61 -5.65 -1.03
C MET A 182 12.50 -5.18 -0.11
N TRP A 183 12.71 -4.03 0.54
CA TRP A 183 11.70 -3.31 1.33
C TRP A 183 11.05 -4.12 2.48
N THR A 184 11.70 -5.16 2.99
CA THR A 184 11.14 -6.05 4.03
C THR A 184 10.76 -5.30 5.32
N GLU A 185 11.49 -4.24 5.65
CA GLU A 185 11.29 -3.37 6.81
C GLU A 185 10.20 -2.30 6.58
N ILE A 186 9.90 -1.96 5.33
CA ILE A 186 9.07 -0.80 4.98
C ILE A 186 7.61 -0.93 5.43
N PRO A 187 6.94 -2.10 5.31
CA PRO A 187 5.60 -2.27 5.86
C PRO A 187 5.52 -1.87 7.32
N PHE A 188 6.47 -2.33 8.14
CA PHE A 188 6.46 -2.06 9.58
C PHE A 188 6.70 -0.58 9.88
N LEU A 189 7.70 0.04 9.24
CA LEU A 189 7.98 1.47 9.42
C LEU A 189 6.77 2.33 9.02
N PHE A 190 6.12 1.99 7.91
CA PHE A 190 4.92 2.69 7.45
C PHE A 190 3.71 2.46 8.37
N GLY A 191 3.50 1.22 8.82
CA GLY A 191 2.43 0.88 9.76
C GLY A 191 2.60 1.60 11.10
N LEU A 192 3.82 1.65 11.64
CA LEU A 192 4.13 2.42 12.86
C LEU A 192 3.92 3.91 12.66
N HIS A 193 4.36 4.47 11.52
CA HIS A 193 4.09 5.86 11.17
C HIS A 193 2.59 6.20 11.18
N LYS A 194 1.74 5.29 10.66
CA LYS A 194 0.29 5.50 10.57
C LYS A 194 -0.46 5.24 11.87
N ALA A 195 -0.03 4.24 12.64
CA ALA A 195 -0.73 3.80 13.86
C ALA A 195 -0.32 4.60 15.10
N VAL A 196 0.96 4.99 15.20
CA VAL A 196 1.51 5.65 16.38
C VAL A 196 2.08 7.02 15.97
N PRO A 197 1.33 8.11 16.21
CA PRO A 197 1.77 9.46 15.89
C PRO A 197 3.18 9.75 16.46
N HIS A 198 4.02 10.40 15.64
CA HIS A 198 5.38 10.82 15.98
C HIS A 198 6.43 9.72 16.22
N LEU A 199 6.07 8.43 16.24
CA LEU A 199 7.03 7.35 16.43
C LEU A 199 8.01 7.23 15.26
N VAL A 200 7.48 7.30 14.04
CA VAL A 200 8.27 7.36 12.80
C VAL A 200 7.94 8.68 12.12
N SER A 201 8.93 9.57 12.05
CA SER A 201 8.79 10.85 11.37
C SER A 201 8.69 10.63 9.85
N SER A 202 7.83 11.37 9.18
CA SER A 202 7.69 11.30 7.71
C SER A 202 7.97 12.63 7.05
N LEU A 203 8.40 12.54 5.79
CA LEU A 203 8.35 13.66 4.86
C LEU A 203 6.97 13.69 4.24
N SER A 204 6.21 14.73 4.57
CA SER A 204 5.07 15.16 3.77
C SER A 204 5.47 16.46 3.05
N SER A 205 5.15 16.56 1.76
CA SER A 205 5.22 17.85 1.06
C SER A 205 4.45 18.90 1.88
N PRO A 206 4.99 20.12 2.08
CA PRO A 206 4.29 21.15 2.84
C PRO A 206 2.93 21.36 2.21
N SER A 207 1.87 21.05 2.97
CA SER A 207 0.51 21.33 2.58
C SER A 207 0.43 22.81 2.21
N ARG A 208 0.02 23.09 0.99
CA ARG A 208 -0.32 24.44 0.53
C ARG A 208 -1.42 24.94 1.45
N GLN A 209 -1.03 25.63 2.53
CA GLN A 209 -1.98 26.34 3.38
C GLN A 209 -2.68 27.34 2.48
N THR A 210 -3.95 27.09 2.22
CA THR A 210 -4.86 28.06 1.64
C THR A 210 -4.83 29.28 2.56
N GLN A 211 -4.12 30.32 2.14
CA GLN A 211 -4.26 31.65 2.75
C GLN A 211 -5.71 32.08 2.52
N THR A 212 -6.55 31.90 3.53
CA THR A 212 -7.78 32.66 3.69
C THR A 212 -7.39 34.10 4.03
N GLY A 213 -7.08 34.85 2.98
CA GLY A 213 -6.93 36.30 3.05
C GLY A 213 -8.29 36.93 3.31
N ASN A 214 -8.56 37.20 4.59
CA ASN A 214 -9.69 38.00 5.04
C ASN A 214 -9.45 39.45 4.60
N GLY A 215 -9.96 39.82 3.43
CA GLY A 215 -9.97 41.20 2.93
C GLY A 215 -11.30 41.87 3.24
N GLN A 216 -11.45 42.41 4.45
CA GLN A 216 -12.44 43.45 4.73
C GLN A 216 -11.96 44.73 4.06
N VAL A 217 -12.66 45.17 3.01
CA VAL A 217 -12.72 46.60 2.65
C VAL A 217 -14.19 46.94 2.47
N SER A 218 -14.75 47.57 3.49
CA SER A 218 -15.98 48.33 3.42
C SER A 218 -15.68 49.65 2.72
N GLU A 219 -16.41 49.98 1.66
CA GLU A 219 -16.66 51.39 1.33
C GLU A 219 -18.01 51.50 0.62
N HIS A 220 -18.95 52.06 1.37
CA HIS A 220 -20.26 52.49 0.93
C HIS A 220 -20.17 53.98 0.60
N ASP A 221 -20.88 54.39 -0.45
CA ASP A 221 -21.34 55.74 -0.80
C ASP A 221 -20.32 56.80 -1.29
N ALA A 222 -20.45 57.18 -2.58
CA ALA A 222 -21.20 58.39 -2.95
C ALA A 222 -21.12 58.72 -4.47
N ARG A 223 -22.22 58.44 -5.17
CA ARG A 223 -22.99 59.31 -6.08
C ARG A 223 -22.31 60.52 -6.79
N VAL A 224 -22.68 60.66 -8.09
CA VAL A 224 -22.90 61.88 -8.90
C VAL A 224 -21.85 62.19 -10.01
N GLN A 225 -22.25 61.92 -11.26
CA GLN A 225 -21.85 62.63 -12.49
C GLN A 225 -22.48 64.04 -12.53
N PRO A 226 -21.89 65.08 -13.16
CA PRO A 226 -22.18 65.31 -14.60
C PRO A 226 -21.10 66.02 -15.46
N GLN A 227 -21.13 65.64 -16.75
CA GLN A 227 -21.03 66.44 -17.98
C GLN A 227 -19.85 67.40 -18.34
N SER A 228 -19.40 67.18 -19.59
CA SER A 228 -19.15 68.16 -20.69
C SER A 228 -17.73 68.65 -21.02
N HIS A 229 -17.36 68.39 -22.29
CA HIS A 229 -16.70 69.23 -23.32
C HIS A 229 -15.73 68.37 -24.17
N ARG A 230 -16.10 67.94 -25.38
CA ARG A 230 -15.97 68.59 -26.72
C ARG A 230 -14.53 68.93 -27.18
N GLU A 231 -14.13 68.21 -28.23
CA GLU A 231 -13.49 68.63 -29.49
C GLU A 231 -11.99 68.98 -29.61
N THR A 232 -11.50 68.61 -30.81
CA THR A 232 -10.24 68.93 -31.54
C THR A 232 -9.03 68.05 -31.20
N GLY A 233 -8.30 67.45 -32.13
CA GLY A 233 -8.21 67.60 -33.58
C GLY A 233 -6.74 67.68 -33.98
N SER A 234 -6.21 66.60 -34.58
CA SER A 234 -5.11 66.52 -35.58
C SER A 234 -4.72 65.06 -35.77
#